data_AF-A0A2D7XW75-F1
#
_entry.id   AF-A0A2D7XW75-F1
#
_cell.length_a   1.000
_cell.length_b   1.000
_cell.length_c   1.000
_cell.angle_alpha   90.00
_cell.angle_beta   90.00
_cell.angle_gamma   90.00
#
_symmetry.space_group_name_H-M   'P 1'
#
loop_
_entity.id
_entity.type
_entity.pdbx_description
1 polymer ?
#
loop_
_entity_poly.entity_id
_entity_poly.type
_entity_poly.pdbx_seq_one_letter_code
_entity_poly.pdbx_strand_id
1 'polypeptide(L)'
;MVKTSYLSAFAVTLSGAVLLSACTKSGEAVVEPTATQQAETTALSCDGLASLQLENTVIQSAELMAAGSFQPPPSTGPGSRPADYSSLPEFCRVTGSIKPTEASDIQFEAWLPLTESWNGHFMQVGNGGAAGSLLYSSMVEPLKRGYAVVHTDTGHKGATGDFSWALGEPEKLTDYQYRAVRELTLTGKAITTTRYGEAPDKAFWYGCSTGGRQGLLEAQRYPEDYDAIVAGAPANNWEPLQLLSVHITKNLGPGGFPVQKLGLLKQAAIAACDGEDGLEDGVIADPEGCKFNPQDLVCEAGADAKSCLSQSEAAAANRVYAGVTLSDGSVVFPGTGFGSEPAWAAYSTPFFQIGTSYLRNVVFEDPDWDPATLDVDADLARTIEVEQGATAAMDPDLSAFAANGGKLLLYHDHGLADGIISYGNTMNYYESILETMDASTVEGSIQFFTVPGMGHCSGGDGASEIDWLTAMEDWVETGEKPEQLVATKSGETGYTRPVCTYPNIVTYSGEGDETDAANFTCEAP
;
A
#
# COMPACT_ATOMS: atom_id res chain seq x y z
N MET A 1 9.02 -35.27 3.87
CA MET A 1 8.85 -36.61 4.48
C MET A 1 9.29 -36.55 5.94
N VAL A 2 8.66 -37.37 6.79
CA VAL A 2 8.79 -37.52 8.26
C VAL A 2 7.67 -36.82 9.04
N LYS A 3 6.57 -37.56 9.19
CA LYS A 3 5.44 -37.34 10.12
C LYS A 3 5.73 -38.10 11.42
N THR A 4 5.41 -37.51 12.56
CA THR A 4 5.32 -38.23 13.84
C THR A 4 3.97 -37.94 14.48
N SER A 5 3.15 -38.98 14.62
CA SER A 5 1.78 -38.96 15.14
C SER A 5 1.77 -39.35 16.62
N TYR A 6 0.90 -38.74 17.42
CA TYR A 6 0.43 -39.31 18.69
C TYR A 6 -1.10 -39.18 18.78
N LEU A 7 -1.78 -40.31 18.58
CA LEU A 7 -3.16 -40.54 19.01
C LEU A 7 -3.13 -41.16 20.41
N SER A 8 -4.08 -40.77 21.26
CA SER A 8 -4.62 -41.66 22.29
C SER A 8 -6.07 -41.31 22.57
N ALA A 9 -6.94 -42.26 22.23
CA ALA A 9 -8.36 -42.25 22.49
C ALA A 9 -8.67 -42.85 23.87
N PHE A 10 -9.66 -42.31 24.57
CA PHE A 10 -10.43 -43.07 25.56
C PHE A 10 -11.90 -42.68 25.46
N ALA A 11 -12.72 -43.65 25.04
CA ALA A 11 -14.17 -43.60 25.12
C ALA A 11 -14.62 -44.66 26.14
N VAL A 12 -15.45 -44.27 27.10
CA VAL A 12 -16.36 -45.19 27.81
C VAL A 12 -17.67 -44.46 28.05
N THR A 13 -18.71 -44.97 27.40
CA THR A 13 -20.14 -44.68 27.64
C THR A 13 -20.66 -45.46 28.85
N LEU A 14 -21.56 -44.89 29.65
CA LEU A 14 -22.79 -45.58 30.04
C LEU A 14 -23.89 -44.63 30.57
N SER A 15 -25.11 -44.97 30.17
CA SER A 15 -26.40 -44.28 30.33
C SER A 15 -26.95 -44.19 31.76
N GLY A 16 -27.81 -43.21 32.00
CA GLY A 16 -28.72 -43.18 33.15
C GLY A 16 -29.78 -42.08 33.03
N ALA A 17 -31.01 -42.45 32.67
CA ALA A 17 -32.18 -41.57 32.67
C ALA A 17 -32.90 -41.65 34.02
N VAL A 18 -33.16 -40.50 34.69
CA VAL A 18 -34.15 -40.39 35.78
C VAL A 18 -34.82 -39.00 35.79
N LEU A 19 -36.10 -39.02 35.43
CA LEU A 19 -37.30 -38.32 35.94
C LEU A 19 -37.25 -36.85 36.43
N LEU A 20 -38.21 -36.10 35.86
CA LEU A 20 -38.71 -34.79 36.29
C LEU A 20 -39.05 -34.75 37.79
N SER A 21 -38.70 -33.63 38.44
CA SER A 21 -39.47 -33.12 39.57
C SER A 21 -39.47 -31.59 39.54
N ALA A 22 -40.67 -31.02 39.48
CA ALA A 22 -40.92 -29.60 39.49
C ALA A 22 -40.71 -29.04 40.91
N CYS A 23 -39.91 -27.98 41.02
CA CYS A 23 -39.85 -27.13 42.20
C CYS A 23 -39.97 -25.67 41.76
N THR A 24 -41.17 -25.13 41.96
CA THR A 24 -41.47 -23.69 41.94
C THR A 24 -40.70 -22.95 43.03
N LYS A 25 -39.94 -21.92 42.66
CA LYS A 25 -39.56 -20.82 43.54
C LYS A 25 -39.65 -19.48 42.79
N SER A 26 -40.71 -18.74 43.11
CA SER A 26 -40.75 -17.31 43.41
C SER A 26 -39.71 -16.39 42.74
N GLY A 27 -40.17 -15.67 41.71
CA GLY A 27 -40.15 -14.21 41.65
C GLY A 27 -38.81 -13.50 41.73
N GLU A 28 -38.11 -13.42 40.62
CA GLU A 28 -37.27 -12.26 40.28
C GLU A 28 -37.92 -11.56 39.09
N ALA A 29 -38.20 -10.27 39.25
CA ALA A 29 -38.70 -9.43 38.18
C ALA A 29 -37.61 -9.34 37.11
N VAL A 30 -37.93 -9.80 35.90
CA VAL A 30 -37.14 -9.50 34.70
C VAL A 30 -37.22 -8.00 34.49
N VAL A 31 -36.13 -7.30 34.79
CA VAL A 31 -35.95 -5.91 34.35
C VAL A 31 -35.66 -6.00 32.86
N GLU A 32 -36.64 -5.65 32.04
CA GLU A 32 -36.42 -5.42 30.61
C GLU A 32 -35.27 -4.39 30.45
N PRO A 33 -34.32 -4.61 29.54
CA PRO A 33 -33.31 -3.61 29.26
C PRO A 33 -34.03 -2.39 28.68
N THR A 34 -34.04 -1.30 29.45
CA THR A 34 -34.48 0.00 28.98
C THR A 34 -33.67 0.32 27.74
N ALA A 35 -34.37 0.53 26.61
CA ALA A 35 -33.76 1.01 25.38
C ALA A 35 -32.90 2.23 25.73
N THR A 36 -31.59 2.11 25.54
CA THR A 36 -30.66 3.23 25.66
C THR A 36 -31.09 4.24 24.62
N GLN A 37 -31.67 5.34 25.07
CA GLN A 37 -31.99 6.47 24.24
C GLN A 37 -30.65 7.01 23.71
N GLN A 38 -30.27 6.61 22.48
CA GLN A 38 -29.17 7.26 21.78
C GLN A 38 -29.51 8.75 21.78
N ALA A 39 -28.63 9.55 22.38
CA ALA A 39 -28.72 10.99 22.25
C ALA A 39 -28.65 11.31 20.76
N GLU A 40 -29.73 11.87 20.20
CA GLU A 40 -29.73 12.40 18.85
C GLU A 40 -28.58 13.40 18.75
N THR A 41 -27.51 13.01 18.07
CA THR A 41 -26.40 13.90 17.77
C THR A 41 -26.93 14.85 16.71
N THR A 42 -27.21 16.08 17.10
CA THR A 42 -27.74 17.08 16.19
C THR A 42 -26.65 17.39 15.16
N ALA A 43 -26.92 17.11 13.89
CA ALA A 43 -26.00 17.37 12.80
C ALA A 43 -25.54 18.84 12.82
N LEU A 44 -24.24 19.08 12.74
CA LEU A 44 -23.68 20.42 12.65
C LEU A 44 -23.59 20.88 11.20
N SER A 45 -23.80 22.18 10.99
CA SER A 45 -23.41 22.84 9.75
C SER A 45 -21.88 22.84 9.61
N CYS A 46 -21.38 23.09 8.39
CA CYS A 46 -19.94 23.11 8.15
C CYS A 46 -19.21 24.10 9.07
N ASP A 47 -19.69 25.33 9.15
CA ASP A 47 -19.15 26.37 10.05
C ASP A 47 -19.30 26.00 11.54
N GLY A 48 -20.32 25.22 11.90
CA GLY A 48 -20.50 24.69 13.24
C GLY A 48 -19.37 23.76 13.70
N LEU A 49 -18.75 23.03 12.77
CA LEU A 49 -17.62 22.14 13.08
C LEU A 49 -16.38 22.89 13.61
N ALA A 50 -16.24 24.19 13.31
CA ALA A 50 -15.14 24.99 13.85
C ALA A 50 -15.15 25.09 15.39
N SER A 51 -16.31 24.83 16.02
CA SER A 51 -16.46 24.82 17.48
C SER A 51 -16.43 23.42 18.09
N LEU A 52 -16.30 22.37 17.27
CA LEU A 52 -16.29 20.98 17.73
C LEU A 52 -15.08 20.74 18.63
N GLN A 53 -15.35 20.16 19.81
CA GLN A 53 -14.32 19.76 20.76
C GLN A 53 -14.13 18.25 20.68
N LEU A 54 -12.93 17.82 20.31
CA LEU A 54 -12.50 16.43 20.32
C LEU A 54 -11.26 16.30 21.18
N GLU A 55 -11.07 15.15 21.79
CA GLU A 55 -9.89 14.88 22.61
C GLU A 55 -8.62 15.05 21.78
N ASN A 56 -7.61 15.70 22.37
CA ASN A 56 -6.30 15.94 21.76
C ASN A 56 -6.34 16.61 20.38
N THR A 57 -7.43 17.28 20.02
CA THR A 57 -7.65 17.78 18.65
C THR A 57 -7.97 19.26 18.68
N VAL A 58 -7.37 19.98 17.73
CA VAL A 58 -7.67 21.40 17.48
C VAL A 58 -8.21 21.53 16.06
N ILE A 59 -9.48 21.91 15.94
CA ILE A 59 -10.05 22.35 14.66
C ILE A 59 -9.59 23.79 14.40
N GLN A 60 -8.85 23.99 13.33
CA GLN A 60 -8.31 25.30 12.94
C GLN A 60 -9.30 26.07 12.08
N SER A 61 -9.97 25.39 11.14
CA SER A 61 -10.99 25.98 10.28
C SER A 61 -12.02 24.94 9.86
N ALA A 62 -13.24 25.38 9.58
CA ALA A 62 -14.27 24.61 8.92
C ALA A 62 -15.06 25.54 7.99
N GLU A 63 -14.87 25.38 6.68
CA GLU A 63 -15.32 26.32 5.67
C GLU A 63 -16.02 25.62 4.51
N LEU A 64 -17.09 26.24 4.00
CA LEU A 64 -17.74 25.76 2.80
C LEU A 64 -16.93 26.23 1.57
N MET A 65 -16.44 25.27 0.81
CA MET A 65 -15.71 25.48 -0.43
C MET A 65 -16.68 25.40 -1.60
N ALA A 66 -16.85 26.49 -2.35
CA ALA A 66 -17.68 26.49 -3.54
C ALA A 66 -17.15 25.50 -4.59
N ALA A 67 -18.05 24.96 -5.41
CA ALA A 67 -17.68 24.01 -6.48
C ALA A 67 -16.57 24.58 -7.38
N GLY A 68 -15.53 23.78 -7.62
CA GLY A 68 -14.36 24.15 -8.42
C GLY A 68 -13.49 25.28 -7.85
N SER A 69 -13.75 25.79 -6.64
CA SER A 69 -13.02 26.92 -6.07
C SER A 69 -11.79 26.52 -5.25
N PHE A 70 -11.62 25.23 -4.92
CA PHE A 70 -10.48 24.76 -4.16
C PHE A 70 -9.19 24.98 -4.94
N GLN A 71 -8.21 25.58 -4.26
CA GLN A 71 -6.85 25.72 -4.75
C GLN A 71 -5.94 25.11 -3.70
N PRO A 72 -5.20 24.03 -4.01
CA PRO A 72 -4.26 23.50 -3.04
C PRO A 72 -3.18 24.55 -2.75
N PRO A 73 -2.64 24.59 -1.52
CA PRO A 73 -1.37 25.25 -1.27
C PRO A 73 -0.34 24.79 -2.30
N PRO A 74 0.65 25.62 -2.68
CA PRO A 74 1.73 25.19 -3.58
C PRO A 74 2.32 23.89 -3.07
N SER A 75 2.01 22.78 -3.76
CA SER A 75 2.43 21.48 -3.28
C SER A 75 3.92 21.33 -3.55
N THR A 76 4.68 21.21 -2.47
CA THR A 76 6.05 20.69 -2.46
C THR A 76 6.09 19.28 -1.89
N GLY A 77 4.91 18.65 -1.78
CA GLY A 77 4.68 17.43 -1.03
C GLY A 77 5.04 16.16 -1.81
N PRO A 78 5.80 15.23 -1.20
CA PRO A 78 6.11 13.91 -1.73
C PRO A 78 4.93 13.15 -2.32
N GLY A 79 5.00 12.69 -3.57
CA GLY A 79 3.93 11.88 -4.17
C GLY A 79 2.69 12.68 -4.62
N SER A 80 2.73 14.02 -4.55
CA SER A 80 1.69 14.85 -5.16
C SER A 80 1.64 14.67 -6.67
N ARG A 81 0.44 14.49 -7.21
CA ARG A 81 0.19 14.36 -8.64
C ARG A 81 -0.63 15.54 -9.14
N PRO A 82 -0.48 15.96 -10.40
CA PRO A 82 -1.42 16.89 -11.01
C PRO A 82 -2.85 16.32 -10.89
N ALA A 83 -3.78 17.16 -10.48
CA ALA A 83 -5.20 16.81 -10.40
C ALA A 83 -6.05 18.00 -10.85
N ASP A 84 -7.21 17.69 -11.42
CA ASP A 84 -8.20 18.70 -11.80
C ASP A 84 -9.14 19.01 -10.63
N TYR A 85 -8.81 20.06 -9.89
CA TYR A 85 -9.63 20.57 -8.79
C TYR A 85 -10.86 21.38 -9.26
N SER A 86 -10.93 21.77 -10.54
CA SER A 86 -12.05 22.56 -11.07
C SER A 86 -13.35 21.76 -11.18
N SER A 87 -13.24 20.43 -11.21
CA SER A 87 -14.35 19.48 -11.25
C SER A 87 -14.92 19.12 -9.87
N LEU A 88 -14.33 19.61 -8.78
CA LEU A 88 -14.79 19.30 -7.43
C LEU A 88 -16.18 19.88 -7.16
N PRO A 89 -17.07 19.11 -6.50
CA PRO A 89 -18.36 19.63 -6.05
C PRO A 89 -18.16 20.70 -4.96
N GLU A 90 -19.24 21.32 -4.50
CA GLU A 90 -19.21 22.08 -3.24
C GLU A 90 -19.03 21.11 -2.07
N PHE A 91 -18.18 21.47 -1.10
CA PHE A 91 -17.88 20.62 0.05
C PHE A 91 -17.48 21.43 1.27
N CYS A 92 -17.63 20.84 2.45
CA CYS A 92 -17.09 21.38 3.70
C CYS A 92 -15.65 20.92 3.89
N ARG A 93 -14.73 21.88 4.00
CA ARG A 93 -13.31 21.64 4.28
C ARG A 93 -13.03 21.93 5.75
N VAL A 94 -12.56 20.94 6.48
CA VAL A 94 -12.09 21.07 7.86
C VAL A 94 -10.59 20.89 7.89
N THR A 95 -9.87 21.82 8.53
CA THR A 95 -8.43 21.71 8.76
C THR A 95 -8.15 21.68 10.25
N GLY A 96 -7.14 20.92 10.67
CA GLY A 96 -6.82 20.81 12.09
C GLY A 96 -5.52 20.10 12.38
N SER A 97 -5.28 19.91 13.69
CA SER A 97 -4.14 19.15 14.20
C SER A 97 -4.55 18.22 15.34
N ILE A 98 -3.98 17.02 15.39
CA ILE A 98 -4.15 16.03 16.47
C ILE A 98 -2.84 15.90 17.25
N LYS A 99 -2.92 15.86 18.58
CA LYS A 99 -1.78 15.96 19.51
C LYS A 99 -1.85 14.88 20.59
N PRO A 100 -1.67 13.59 20.23
CA PRO A 100 -1.75 12.48 21.19
C PRO A 100 -0.67 12.57 22.28
N THR A 101 0.45 13.26 22.01
CA THR A 101 1.47 13.62 23.01
C THR A 101 1.91 15.08 22.85
N GLU A 102 2.63 15.64 23.83
CA GLU A 102 3.13 17.02 23.78
C GLU A 102 4.06 17.29 22.59
N ALA A 103 4.77 16.27 22.10
CA ALA A 103 5.70 16.36 20.97
C ALA A 103 5.04 16.11 19.60
N SER A 104 3.79 15.66 19.60
CA SER A 104 3.03 15.34 18.38
C SER A 104 2.28 16.56 17.86
N ASP A 105 2.26 16.74 16.53
CA ASP A 105 1.46 17.76 15.86
C ASP A 105 1.02 17.26 14.47
N ILE A 106 0.12 16.29 14.47
CA ILE A 106 -0.39 15.61 13.28
C ILE A 106 -1.37 16.52 12.56
N GLN A 107 -0.96 17.12 11.43
CA GLN A 107 -1.87 17.94 10.65
C GLN A 107 -2.80 17.05 9.83
N PHE A 108 -4.06 17.47 9.70
CA PHE A 108 -5.02 16.78 8.87
C PHE A 108 -5.95 17.74 8.13
N GLU A 109 -6.55 17.22 7.07
CA GLU A 109 -7.74 17.80 6.46
C GLU A 109 -8.83 16.75 6.28
N ALA A 110 -10.08 17.19 6.46
CA ALA A 110 -11.27 16.43 6.13
C ALA A 110 -12.09 17.19 5.09
N TRP A 111 -12.43 16.52 3.99
CA TRP A 111 -13.32 17.03 2.95
C TRP A 111 -14.62 16.25 3.02
N LEU A 112 -15.68 16.95 3.40
CA LEU A 112 -17.00 16.38 3.67
C LEU A 112 -17.96 16.92 2.59
N PRO A 113 -18.56 16.08 1.76
CA PRO A 113 -19.56 16.55 0.80
C PRO A 113 -20.77 17.22 1.49
N LEU A 114 -21.63 17.85 0.69
CA LEU A 114 -22.92 18.31 1.21
C LEU A 114 -23.75 17.11 1.68
N THR A 115 -24.69 17.35 2.59
CA THR A 115 -25.49 16.28 3.22
C THR A 115 -26.26 15.46 2.18
N GLU A 116 -26.76 16.11 1.13
CA GLU A 116 -27.47 15.48 0.01
C GLU A 116 -26.56 14.72 -0.97
N SER A 117 -25.23 14.91 -0.88
CA SER A 117 -24.23 14.29 -1.76
C SER A 117 -23.32 13.30 -1.02
N TRP A 118 -23.47 13.18 0.29
CA TRP A 118 -22.74 12.18 1.08
C TRP A 118 -23.34 10.80 0.82
N ASN A 119 -22.48 9.84 0.49
CA ASN A 119 -22.87 8.46 0.19
C ASN A 119 -23.04 7.58 1.44
N GLY A 120 -22.96 8.16 2.65
CA GLY A 120 -22.98 7.40 3.90
C GLY A 120 -21.62 6.81 4.30
N HIS A 121 -20.56 7.04 3.52
CA HIS A 121 -19.27 6.37 3.72
C HIS A 121 -18.14 7.33 4.11
N PHE A 122 -17.17 6.76 4.82
CA PHE A 122 -15.93 7.42 5.21
C PHE A 122 -14.75 6.83 4.45
N MET A 123 -13.78 7.65 4.08
CA MET A 123 -12.52 7.18 3.51
C MET A 123 -11.32 7.91 4.11
N GLN A 124 -10.27 7.15 4.42
CA GLN A 124 -8.95 7.72 4.62
C GLN A 124 -8.03 7.32 3.47
N VAL A 125 -7.25 8.28 3.00
CA VAL A 125 -6.27 8.08 1.93
C VAL A 125 -4.85 8.12 2.50
N GLY A 126 -3.97 7.26 1.98
CA GLY A 126 -2.61 7.11 2.48
C GLY A 126 -1.60 8.15 2.00
N ASN A 127 -0.35 8.00 2.44
CA ASN A 127 0.80 8.83 2.05
C ASN A 127 1.71 8.13 1.04
N GLY A 128 2.82 8.79 0.66
CA GLY A 128 3.91 8.22 -0.14
C GLY A 128 5.28 8.58 0.44
N GLY A 129 6.28 7.74 0.19
CA GLY A 129 7.65 7.91 0.68
C GLY A 129 7.74 8.13 2.20
N ALA A 130 8.58 9.07 2.62
CA ALA A 130 8.72 9.50 4.02
C ALA A 130 7.56 10.39 4.52
N ALA A 131 6.47 10.52 3.77
CA ALA A 131 5.30 11.36 4.09
C ALA A 131 5.68 12.83 4.38
N GLY A 132 5.07 13.47 5.39
CA GLY A 132 5.38 14.84 5.80
C GLY A 132 4.61 15.94 5.06
N SER A 133 3.56 15.57 4.30
CA SER A 133 2.69 16.52 3.61
C SER A 133 1.30 15.95 3.33
N LEU A 134 0.34 16.84 3.11
CA LEU A 134 -1.01 16.51 2.68
C LEU A 134 -1.06 16.27 1.16
N LEU A 135 -1.67 15.17 0.73
CA LEU A 135 -1.76 14.76 -0.67
C LEU A 135 -3.13 15.06 -1.26
N TYR A 136 -3.43 16.33 -1.47
CA TYR A 136 -4.75 16.79 -1.94
C TYR A 136 -5.28 16.06 -3.19
N SER A 137 -4.40 15.66 -4.11
CA SER A 137 -4.80 14.94 -5.33
C SER A 137 -5.48 13.59 -5.03
N SER A 138 -5.13 12.89 -3.93
CA SER A 138 -5.76 11.61 -3.59
C SER A 138 -7.15 11.75 -3.00
N MET A 139 -7.52 12.93 -2.50
CA MET A 139 -8.84 13.20 -1.94
C MET A 139 -9.89 13.58 -3.00
N VAL A 140 -9.46 13.88 -4.23
CA VAL A 140 -10.34 14.37 -5.31
C VAL A 140 -11.39 13.35 -5.71
N GLU A 141 -10.96 12.14 -6.09
CA GLU A 141 -11.87 11.12 -6.58
C GLU A 141 -12.82 10.59 -5.49
N PRO A 142 -12.35 10.29 -4.25
CA PRO A 142 -13.25 9.93 -3.16
C PRO A 142 -14.30 11.02 -2.87
N LEU A 143 -13.92 12.29 -2.82
CA LEU A 143 -14.88 13.37 -2.60
C LEU A 143 -15.94 13.43 -3.71
N LYS A 144 -15.53 13.27 -4.97
CA LYS A 144 -16.46 13.23 -6.12
C LYS A 144 -17.45 12.07 -6.06
N ARG A 145 -17.07 10.94 -5.44
CA ARG A 145 -17.92 9.78 -5.20
C ARG A 145 -18.81 9.91 -3.96
N GLY A 146 -18.69 11.02 -3.23
CA GLY A 146 -19.53 11.30 -2.07
C GLY A 146 -18.95 10.79 -0.75
N TYR A 147 -17.68 10.38 -0.69
CA TYR A 147 -17.04 10.01 0.58
C TYR A 147 -16.78 11.23 1.44
N ALA A 148 -16.98 11.09 2.76
CA ALA A 148 -16.29 11.90 3.74
C ALA A 148 -14.82 11.46 3.77
N VAL A 149 -13.94 12.21 3.11
CA VAL A 149 -12.54 11.81 2.90
C VAL A 149 -11.57 12.61 3.77
N VAL A 150 -10.58 11.92 4.35
CA VAL A 150 -9.56 12.55 5.23
C VAL A 150 -8.13 12.18 4.83
N HIS A 151 -7.18 13.06 5.12
CA HIS A 151 -5.74 12.86 4.89
C HIS A 151 -4.90 13.54 5.98
N THR A 152 -3.70 13.01 6.27
CA THR A 152 -2.75 13.55 7.26
C THR A 152 -1.33 13.68 6.70
N ASP A 153 -0.54 14.60 7.26
CA ASP A 153 0.90 14.71 7.01
C ASP A 153 1.76 13.74 7.82
N THR A 154 1.14 12.91 8.66
CA THR A 154 1.76 11.92 9.55
C THR A 154 2.59 12.46 10.71
N GLY A 155 2.38 13.72 11.15
CA GLY A 155 3.01 14.25 12.36
C GLY A 155 4.32 15.01 12.15
N HIS A 156 4.71 15.25 10.90
CA HIS A 156 5.95 15.96 10.56
C HIS A 156 5.86 16.71 9.24
N LYS A 157 6.92 17.48 8.92
CA LYS A 157 7.14 18.11 7.62
C LYS A 157 8.45 17.61 7.04
N GLY A 158 8.44 17.17 5.78
CA GLY A 158 9.63 16.61 5.13
C GLY A 158 9.43 16.37 3.64
N ALA A 159 10.54 16.12 2.94
CA ALA A 159 10.56 15.69 1.54
C ALA A 159 10.48 14.15 1.41
N THR A 160 10.34 13.63 0.19
CA THR A 160 9.91 12.24 -0.09
C THR A 160 10.87 11.21 0.46
N GLY A 161 12.15 11.55 0.49
CA GLY A 161 13.22 10.71 0.99
C GLY A 161 13.89 11.26 2.23
N ASP A 162 13.21 12.12 3.00
CA ASP A 162 13.81 12.81 4.14
C ASP A 162 13.26 12.29 5.48
N PHE A 163 14.16 11.77 6.30
CA PHE A 163 13.95 11.35 7.68
C PHE A 163 14.81 12.17 8.67
N SER A 164 15.44 13.27 8.25
CA SER A 164 16.23 14.12 9.14
C SER A 164 15.41 14.73 10.29
N TRP A 165 14.10 14.90 10.09
CA TRP A 165 13.15 15.33 11.10
C TRP A 165 12.96 14.32 12.24
N ALA A 166 13.33 13.04 12.06
CA ALA A 166 13.12 11.98 13.03
C ALA A 166 14.27 11.86 14.05
N LEU A 167 15.42 12.48 13.77
CA LEU A 167 16.60 12.40 14.64
C LEU A 167 16.31 13.04 16.01
N GLY A 168 16.32 12.21 17.05
CA GLY A 168 16.00 12.65 18.42
C GLY A 168 14.51 12.97 18.65
N GLU A 169 13.62 12.55 17.74
CA GLU A 169 12.19 12.86 17.75
C GLU A 169 11.32 11.58 17.76
N PRO A 170 11.44 10.71 18.79
CA PRO A 170 10.80 9.39 18.80
C PRO A 170 9.27 9.42 18.74
N GLU A 171 8.64 10.47 19.29
CA GLU A 171 7.18 10.64 19.23
C GLU A 171 6.69 10.92 17.80
N LYS A 172 7.39 11.77 17.05
CA LYS A 172 7.05 12.01 15.64
C LYS A 172 7.34 10.79 14.77
N LEU A 173 8.39 10.04 15.09
CA LEU A 173 8.65 8.77 14.42
C LEU A 173 7.48 7.81 14.67
N THR A 174 6.99 7.71 15.92
CA THR A 174 5.81 6.90 16.27
C THR A 174 4.56 7.35 15.50
N ASP A 175 4.36 8.66 15.32
CA ASP A 175 3.28 9.23 14.49
C ASP A 175 3.35 8.70 13.05
N TYR A 176 4.53 8.77 12.41
CA TYR A 176 4.75 8.25 11.05
C TYR A 176 4.52 6.73 10.96
N GLN A 177 5.02 6.00 11.95
CA GLN A 177 5.03 4.54 11.92
C GLN A 177 3.62 3.97 11.92
N TYR A 178 2.75 4.44 12.83
CA TYR A 178 1.39 3.93 12.94
C TYR A 178 0.37 4.89 13.56
N ARG A 179 0.79 5.78 14.48
CA ARG A 179 -0.17 6.49 15.33
C ARG A 179 -0.98 7.55 14.58
N ALA A 180 -0.37 8.31 13.67
CA ALA A 180 -1.08 9.40 12.99
C ALA A 180 -2.25 8.91 12.13
N VAL A 181 -2.09 7.75 11.50
CA VAL A 181 -3.13 7.13 10.67
C VAL A 181 -4.34 6.79 11.53
N ARG A 182 -4.15 6.03 12.61
CA ARG A 182 -5.19 5.65 13.56
C ARG A 182 -5.88 6.83 14.23
N GLU A 183 -5.11 7.81 14.70
CA GLU A 183 -5.64 9.03 15.34
C GLU A 183 -6.55 9.82 14.38
N LEU A 184 -6.15 9.91 13.10
CA LEU A 184 -7.00 10.52 12.08
C LEU A 184 -8.22 9.66 11.76
N THR A 185 -8.12 8.32 11.74
CA THR A 185 -9.28 7.44 11.53
C THR A 185 -10.37 7.76 12.56
N LEU A 186 -10.00 7.81 13.85
CA LEU A 186 -10.91 8.08 14.95
C LEU A 186 -11.49 9.51 14.88
N THR A 187 -10.61 10.50 14.70
CA THR A 187 -11.00 11.92 14.64
C THR A 187 -11.89 12.20 13.43
N GLY A 188 -11.53 11.66 12.27
CA GLY A 188 -12.26 11.82 11.01
C GLY A 188 -13.66 11.20 11.07
N LYS A 189 -13.80 10.01 11.64
CA LYS A 189 -15.11 9.39 11.89
C LYS A 189 -15.96 10.22 12.86
N ALA A 190 -15.37 10.80 13.90
CA ALA A 190 -16.09 11.67 14.85
C ALA A 190 -16.56 12.99 14.20
N ILE A 191 -15.71 13.62 13.38
CA ILE A 191 -16.07 14.82 12.59
C ILE A 191 -17.21 14.47 11.64
N THR A 192 -17.09 13.36 10.92
CA THR A 192 -18.11 12.87 9.96
C THR A 192 -19.44 12.63 10.66
N THR A 193 -19.42 11.90 11.79
CA THR A 193 -20.61 11.63 12.60
C THR A 193 -21.30 12.91 13.05
N THR A 194 -20.51 13.89 13.50
CA THR A 194 -21.04 15.17 13.97
C THR A 194 -21.61 16.01 12.82
N ARG A 195 -20.99 15.96 11.64
CA ARG A 195 -21.43 16.71 10.45
C ARG A 195 -22.78 16.23 9.93
N TYR A 196 -23.01 14.92 9.92
CA TYR A 196 -24.20 14.32 9.33
C TYR A 196 -25.27 13.91 10.36
N GLY A 197 -24.92 13.84 11.64
CA GLY A 197 -25.82 13.40 12.71
C GLY A 197 -25.96 11.88 12.81
N GLU A 198 -25.17 11.14 12.01
CA GLU A 198 -25.13 9.69 11.96
C GLU A 198 -23.71 9.20 11.64
N ALA A 199 -23.33 8.04 12.17
CA ALA A 199 -22.02 7.45 11.91
C ALA A 199 -21.94 6.94 10.45
N PRO A 200 -20.73 6.87 9.86
CA PRO A 200 -20.56 6.25 8.55
C PRO A 200 -21.06 4.79 8.56
N ASP A 201 -21.80 4.40 7.53
CA ASP A 201 -22.25 3.01 7.34
C ASP A 201 -21.08 2.07 7.08
N LYS A 202 -20.08 2.58 6.35
CA LYS A 202 -18.87 1.88 5.94
C LYS A 202 -17.66 2.80 5.95
N ALA A 203 -16.50 2.23 6.26
CA ALA A 203 -15.21 2.91 6.26
C ALA A 203 -14.23 2.24 5.30
N PHE A 204 -13.56 3.03 4.47
CA PHE A 204 -12.67 2.56 3.42
C PHE A 204 -11.27 3.15 3.54
N TRP A 205 -10.27 2.38 3.12
CA TRP A 205 -8.89 2.84 2.96
C TRP A 205 -8.46 2.71 1.50
N TYR A 206 -7.77 3.73 1.00
CA TYR A 206 -7.06 3.64 -0.28
C TYR A 206 -5.64 4.21 -0.15
N GLY A 207 -4.64 3.39 -0.42
CA GLY A 207 -3.25 3.82 -0.38
C GLY A 207 -2.34 2.95 -1.23
N CYS A 208 -1.27 3.57 -1.73
CA CYS A 208 -0.21 2.86 -2.44
C CYS A 208 1.17 3.25 -1.88
N SER A 209 2.19 2.38 -2.02
CA SER A 209 3.53 2.62 -1.47
C SER A 209 3.50 2.65 0.06
N THR A 210 3.97 3.73 0.68
CA THR A 210 3.76 4.00 2.11
C THR A 210 2.28 3.91 2.51
N GLY A 211 1.36 4.34 1.66
CA GLY A 211 -0.08 4.19 1.86
C GLY A 211 -0.56 2.74 1.83
N GLY A 212 0.08 1.88 1.03
CA GLY A 212 -0.17 0.45 1.04
C GLY A 212 0.28 -0.19 2.36
N ARG A 213 1.48 0.17 2.84
CA ARG A 213 1.97 -0.22 4.17
C ARG A 213 1.04 0.23 5.28
N GLN A 214 0.63 1.49 5.27
CA GLN A 214 -0.28 2.05 6.28
C GLN A 214 -1.61 1.28 6.32
N GLY A 215 -2.22 1.00 5.16
CA GLY A 215 -3.44 0.19 5.09
C GLY A 215 -3.27 -1.22 5.64
N LEU A 216 -2.17 -1.90 5.30
CA LEU A 216 -1.87 -3.23 5.86
C LEU A 216 -1.65 -3.17 7.38
N LEU A 217 -0.99 -2.13 7.89
CA LEU A 217 -0.75 -1.99 9.31
C LEU A 217 -2.06 -1.74 10.08
N GLU A 218 -2.99 -0.96 9.51
CA GLU A 218 -4.35 -0.79 10.05
C GLU A 218 -5.08 -2.13 10.09
N ALA A 219 -5.04 -2.93 9.02
CA ALA A 219 -5.65 -4.27 9.00
C ALA A 219 -5.10 -5.19 10.11
N GLN A 220 -3.80 -5.12 10.37
CA GLN A 220 -3.10 -5.97 11.34
C GLN A 220 -3.32 -5.50 12.79
N ARG A 221 -3.30 -4.19 13.05
CA ARG A 221 -3.31 -3.61 14.41
C ARG A 221 -4.68 -3.14 14.86
N TYR A 222 -5.49 -2.64 13.94
CA TYR A 222 -6.79 -2.02 14.18
C TYR A 222 -7.84 -2.62 13.21
N PRO A 223 -8.12 -3.93 13.30
CA PRO A 223 -8.96 -4.65 12.35
C PRO A 223 -10.42 -4.17 12.28
N GLU A 224 -10.84 -3.26 13.17
CA GLU A 224 -12.15 -2.61 13.19
C GLU A 224 -12.22 -1.27 12.44
N ASP A 225 -11.09 -0.76 11.94
CA ASP A 225 -11.01 0.60 11.42
C ASP A 225 -11.60 0.77 10.04
N TYR A 226 -11.54 -0.27 9.22
CA TYR A 226 -11.99 -0.22 7.84
C TYR A 226 -12.74 -1.51 7.49
N ASP A 227 -13.86 -1.36 6.80
CA ASP A 227 -14.59 -2.47 6.19
C ASP A 227 -13.85 -2.98 4.95
N ALA A 228 -13.15 -2.08 4.24
CA ALA A 228 -12.33 -2.46 3.11
C ALA A 228 -11.09 -1.59 2.91
N ILE A 229 -10.03 -2.23 2.44
CA ILE A 229 -8.69 -1.66 2.27
C ILE A 229 -8.18 -2.01 0.88
N VAL A 230 -7.84 -1.00 0.09
CA VAL A 230 -7.00 -1.15 -1.10
C VAL A 230 -5.56 -0.77 -0.73
N ALA A 231 -4.66 -1.75 -0.82
CA ALA A 231 -3.24 -1.59 -0.52
C ALA A 231 -2.39 -1.92 -1.75
N GLY A 232 -1.98 -0.86 -2.45
CA GLY A 232 -1.13 -0.95 -3.64
C GLY A 232 0.35 -0.89 -3.33
N ALA A 233 1.16 -1.65 -4.06
CA ALA A 233 2.62 -1.67 -3.96
C ALA A 233 3.17 -1.43 -2.53
N PRO A 234 2.74 -2.22 -1.52
CA PRO A 234 2.94 -1.88 -0.13
C PRO A 234 4.42 -1.88 0.29
N ALA A 235 4.85 -0.84 0.99
CA ALA A 235 6.16 -0.77 1.66
C ALA A 235 6.17 -1.55 3.00
N ASN A 236 5.66 -2.78 3.00
CA ASN A 236 5.33 -3.55 4.20
C ASN A 236 6.53 -4.20 4.90
N ASN A 237 7.50 -4.76 4.17
CA ASN A 237 8.72 -5.32 4.75
C ASN A 237 9.79 -4.23 4.95
N TRP A 238 9.52 -3.34 5.91
CA TRP A 238 10.15 -2.02 6.02
C TRP A 238 11.67 -2.05 6.19
N GLU A 239 12.17 -2.85 7.13
CA GLU A 239 13.58 -2.88 7.52
C GLU A 239 14.49 -3.28 6.36
N PRO A 240 14.32 -4.44 5.71
CA PRO A 240 15.16 -4.81 4.60
C PRO A 240 14.85 -4.01 3.31
N LEU A 241 13.67 -3.39 3.17
CA LEU A 241 13.40 -2.40 2.09
C LEU A 241 14.32 -1.18 2.20
N GLN A 242 14.60 -0.67 3.41
CA GLN A 242 15.54 0.45 3.57
C GLN A 242 16.94 0.06 3.10
N LEU A 243 17.36 -1.17 3.35
CA LEU A 243 18.62 -1.70 2.86
C LEU A 243 18.63 -1.87 1.33
N LEU A 244 17.51 -2.30 0.72
CA LEU A 244 17.39 -2.36 -0.74
C LEU A 244 17.67 -0.98 -1.36
N SER A 245 17.09 0.07 -0.78
CA SER A 245 17.32 1.45 -1.26
C SER A 245 18.81 1.82 -1.24
N VAL A 246 19.54 1.51 -0.17
CA VAL A 246 20.98 1.77 -0.07
C VAL A 246 21.78 0.87 -1.01
N HIS A 247 21.37 -0.39 -1.16
CA HIS A 247 21.99 -1.37 -2.06
C HIS A 247 21.92 -0.94 -3.53
N ILE A 248 20.78 -0.41 -3.97
CA ILE A 248 20.64 0.15 -5.32
C ILE A 248 21.55 1.36 -5.49
N THR A 249 21.51 2.32 -4.55
CA THR A 249 22.40 3.51 -4.58
C THR A 249 23.87 3.12 -4.69
N LYS A 250 24.33 2.13 -3.90
CA LYS A 250 25.71 1.62 -3.95
C LYS A 250 26.06 1.00 -5.30
N ASN A 251 25.12 0.28 -5.93
CA ASN A 251 25.33 -0.33 -7.25
C ASN A 251 25.21 0.64 -8.42
N LEU A 252 24.65 1.84 -8.24
CA LEU A 252 24.66 2.94 -9.22
C LEU A 252 25.82 3.93 -8.98
N GLY A 253 26.51 3.81 -7.84
CA GLY A 253 27.61 4.68 -7.44
C GLY A 253 28.89 4.50 -8.27
N PRO A 254 30.01 5.12 -7.84
CA PRO A 254 31.28 5.06 -8.55
C PRO A 254 31.73 3.63 -8.86
N GLY A 255 31.92 3.31 -10.14
CA GLY A 255 32.30 1.97 -10.62
C GLY A 255 31.15 0.96 -10.73
N GLY A 256 29.92 1.39 -10.41
CA GLY A 256 28.69 0.64 -10.57
C GLY A 256 28.05 0.78 -11.96
N PHE A 257 26.75 0.51 -12.04
CA PHE A 257 25.96 0.62 -13.27
C PHE A 257 25.65 2.10 -13.59
N PRO A 258 26.03 2.60 -14.78
CA PRO A 258 25.80 3.99 -15.13
C PRO A 258 24.34 4.27 -15.46
N VAL A 259 23.78 5.32 -14.85
CA VAL A 259 22.38 5.74 -15.08
C VAL A 259 22.05 5.98 -16.56
N GLN A 260 23.03 6.36 -17.38
CA GLN A 260 22.85 6.60 -18.81
C GLN A 260 22.59 5.31 -19.62
N LYS A 261 22.89 4.13 -19.06
CA LYS A 261 22.66 2.83 -19.71
C LYS A 261 21.41 2.10 -19.21
N LEU A 262 20.61 2.70 -18.31
CA LEU A 262 19.40 2.04 -17.79
C LEU A 262 18.40 1.73 -18.91
N GLY A 263 18.26 2.64 -19.88
CA GLY A 263 17.43 2.41 -21.06
C GLY A 263 17.93 1.26 -21.96
N LEU A 264 19.25 1.07 -22.08
CA LEU A 264 19.82 -0.07 -22.80
C LEU A 264 19.46 -1.39 -22.11
N LEU A 265 19.57 -1.42 -20.79
CA LEU A 265 19.27 -2.61 -20.00
C LEU A 265 17.79 -2.98 -20.09
N LYS A 266 16.89 -2.00 -19.95
CA LYS A 266 15.44 -2.18 -20.14
C LYS A 266 15.09 -2.71 -21.53
N GLN A 267 15.64 -2.12 -22.58
CA GLN A 267 15.33 -2.55 -23.95
C GLN A 267 15.76 -3.99 -24.20
N ALA A 268 16.90 -4.40 -23.65
CA ALA A 268 17.37 -5.77 -23.75
C ALA A 268 16.52 -6.76 -22.92
N ALA A 269 16.05 -6.35 -21.74
CA ALA A 269 15.12 -7.13 -20.93
C ALA A 269 13.80 -7.37 -21.67
N ILE A 270 13.17 -6.32 -22.19
CA ILE A 270 11.93 -6.42 -22.98
C ILE A 270 12.16 -7.32 -24.19
N ALA A 271 13.22 -7.07 -24.98
CA ALA A 271 13.50 -7.88 -26.17
C ALA A 271 13.75 -9.37 -25.88
N ALA A 272 14.14 -9.72 -24.65
CA ALA A 272 14.37 -11.09 -24.24
C ALA A 272 13.11 -11.79 -23.70
N CYS A 273 12.08 -11.05 -23.31
CA CYS A 273 11.00 -11.58 -22.46
C CYS A 273 9.57 -11.19 -22.87
N ASP A 274 9.38 -10.15 -23.68
CA ASP A 274 8.06 -9.66 -24.14
C ASP A 274 7.20 -10.81 -24.71
N GLY A 275 7.71 -11.53 -25.71
CA GLY A 275 6.95 -12.58 -26.39
C GLY A 275 6.66 -13.87 -25.60
N GLU A 276 7.10 -14.01 -24.34
CA GLU A 276 6.87 -15.24 -23.55
C GLU A 276 5.39 -15.41 -23.16
N ASP A 277 4.63 -14.31 -23.05
CA ASP A 277 3.18 -14.33 -22.79
C ASP A 277 2.31 -14.49 -24.06
N GLY A 278 2.97 -14.68 -25.21
CA GLY A 278 2.33 -14.88 -26.51
C GLY A 278 2.05 -13.60 -27.30
N LEU A 279 2.47 -12.43 -26.80
CA LEU A 279 2.32 -11.14 -27.48
C LEU A 279 3.64 -10.33 -27.44
N GLU A 280 3.97 -9.62 -28.52
CA GLU A 280 5.08 -8.66 -28.54
C GLU A 280 4.51 -7.23 -28.50
N ASP A 281 4.15 -6.74 -27.31
CA ASP A 281 3.56 -5.41 -27.11
C ASP A 281 4.43 -4.45 -26.28
N GLY A 282 5.66 -4.87 -25.96
CA GLY A 282 6.61 -4.13 -25.14
C GLY A 282 6.33 -4.20 -23.64
N VAL A 283 5.44 -5.10 -23.22
CA VAL A 283 5.11 -5.39 -21.82
C VAL A 283 5.49 -6.82 -21.53
N ILE A 284 6.32 -7.02 -20.51
CA ILE A 284 6.60 -8.37 -20.05
C ILE A 284 5.48 -8.76 -19.06
N ALA A 285 4.59 -9.69 -19.45
CA ALA A 285 3.52 -10.17 -18.57
C ALA A 285 3.82 -11.51 -17.88
N ASP A 286 4.83 -12.26 -18.33
CA ASP A 286 5.36 -13.46 -17.65
C ASP A 286 6.79 -13.24 -17.12
N PRO A 287 6.96 -12.77 -15.87
CA PRO A 287 8.28 -12.65 -15.24
C PRO A 287 8.99 -13.97 -14.99
N GLU A 288 8.26 -15.07 -14.78
CA GLU A 288 8.87 -16.34 -14.40
C GLU A 288 9.51 -17.04 -15.60
N GLY A 289 8.91 -16.87 -16.79
CA GLY A 289 9.47 -17.30 -18.08
C GLY A 289 10.71 -16.50 -18.52
N CYS A 290 10.87 -15.26 -18.04
CA CYS A 290 11.91 -14.33 -18.47
C CYS A 290 13.33 -14.78 -18.04
N LYS A 291 14.16 -15.15 -19.03
CA LYS A 291 15.55 -15.62 -18.82
C LYS A 291 16.61 -14.57 -19.12
N PHE A 292 16.23 -13.29 -19.11
CA PHE A 292 17.15 -12.20 -19.38
C PHE A 292 18.36 -12.24 -18.43
N ASN A 293 19.56 -12.08 -19.00
CA ASN A 293 20.79 -11.99 -18.24
C ASN A 293 21.65 -10.81 -18.72
N PRO A 294 21.93 -9.81 -17.86
CA PRO A 294 22.82 -8.69 -18.18
C PRO A 294 24.20 -9.10 -18.72
N GLN A 295 24.67 -10.32 -18.41
CA GLN A 295 25.94 -10.83 -18.94
C GLN A 295 25.93 -10.98 -20.47
N ASP A 296 24.77 -11.18 -21.08
CA ASP A 296 24.62 -11.33 -22.53
C ASP A 296 24.84 -10.00 -23.26
N LEU A 297 24.83 -8.87 -22.53
CA LEU A 297 25.11 -7.54 -23.07
C LEU A 297 26.58 -7.14 -22.93
N VAL A 298 27.46 -8.00 -22.41
CA VAL A 298 28.87 -7.64 -22.23
C VAL A 298 29.54 -7.39 -23.57
N CYS A 299 30.24 -6.25 -23.68
CA CYS A 299 30.87 -5.80 -24.91
C CYS A 299 31.83 -6.84 -25.52
N GLU A 300 31.62 -7.16 -26.80
CA GLU A 300 32.64 -7.82 -27.61
C GLU A 300 33.85 -6.90 -27.84
N ALA A 301 34.99 -7.50 -28.17
CA ALA A 301 36.22 -6.75 -28.44
C ALA A 301 36.03 -5.78 -29.62
N GLY A 302 36.16 -4.48 -29.36
CA GLY A 302 36.02 -3.42 -30.37
C GLY A 302 34.60 -2.87 -30.55
N ALA A 303 33.62 -3.33 -29.77
CA ALA A 303 32.28 -2.75 -29.73
C ALA A 303 32.29 -1.32 -29.15
N ASP A 304 31.28 -0.52 -29.53
CA ASP A 304 31.06 0.78 -28.90
C ASP A 304 30.59 0.57 -27.45
N ALA A 305 31.38 1.05 -26.49
CA ALA A 305 31.09 0.92 -25.07
C ALA A 305 29.76 1.59 -24.63
N LYS A 306 29.11 2.37 -25.50
CA LYS A 306 27.76 2.93 -25.26
C LYS A 306 26.62 1.96 -25.56
N SER A 307 26.84 0.95 -26.41
CA SER A 307 25.79 0.01 -26.86
C SER A 307 25.84 -1.35 -26.17
N CYS A 308 26.70 -1.51 -25.16
CA CYS A 308 26.92 -2.76 -24.44
C CYS A 308 27.38 -2.47 -23.01
N LEU A 309 27.47 -3.50 -22.18
CA LEU A 309 27.90 -3.43 -20.79
C LEU A 309 29.36 -3.82 -20.64
N SER A 310 30.06 -3.22 -19.68
CA SER A 310 31.28 -3.80 -19.15
C SER A 310 30.93 -4.96 -18.20
N GLN A 311 31.93 -5.78 -17.88
CA GLN A 311 31.75 -6.88 -16.91
C GLN A 311 31.29 -6.37 -15.53
N SER A 312 31.81 -5.22 -15.08
CA SER A 312 31.42 -4.65 -13.79
C SER A 312 30.02 -4.06 -13.81
N GLU A 313 29.59 -3.49 -14.95
CA GLU A 313 28.22 -3.00 -15.14
C GLU A 313 27.22 -4.16 -15.12
N ALA A 314 27.45 -5.23 -15.89
CA ALA A 314 26.60 -6.42 -15.88
C ALA A 314 26.53 -7.06 -14.48
N ALA A 315 27.65 -7.13 -13.76
CA ALA A 315 27.67 -7.62 -12.38
C ALA A 315 26.92 -6.70 -11.40
N ALA A 316 26.92 -5.39 -11.62
CA ALA A 316 26.16 -4.44 -10.80
C ALA A 316 24.65 -4.59 -11.02
N ALA A 317 24.20 -4.73 -12.28
CA ALA A 317 22.80 -5.03 -12.59
C ALA A 317 22.34 -6.34 -11.92
N ASN A 318 23.14 -7.41 -12.03
CA ASN A 318 22.84 -8.68 -11.37
C ASN A 318 22.69 -8.57 -9.86
N ARG A 319 23.48 -7.71 -9.19
CA ARG A 319 23.32 -7.47 -7.75
C ARG A 319 22.02 -6.76 -7.42
N VAL A 320 21.55 -5.82 -8.26
CA VAL A 320 20.27 -5.14 -8.06
C VAL A 320 19.10 -6.13 -8.23
N TYR A 321 19.12 -6.94 -9.29
CA TYR A 321 18.09 -7.97 -9.52
C TYR A 321 18.08 -9.06 -8.44
N ALA A 322 19.23 -9.38 -7.84
CA ALA A 322 19.30 -10.36 -6.74
C ALA A 322 18.67 -9.85 -5.43
N GLY A 323 18.52 -8.54 -5.26
CA GLY A 323 18.00 -7.93 -4.03
C GLY A 323 19.00 -7.90 -2.89
N VAL A 324 18.48 -7.85 -1.67
CA VAL A 324 19.28 -7.81 -0.44
C VAL A 324 19.53 -9.25 0.01
N THR A 325 20.78 -9.68 -0.04
CA THR A 325 21.21 -11.04 0.30
C THR A 325 22.19 -11.01 1.48
N LEU A 326 21.96 -11.85 2.49
CA LEU A 326 22.88 -12.04 3.61
C LEU A 326 24.11 -12.84 3.20
N SER A 327 25.15 -12.82 4.04
CA SER A 327 26.38 -13.58 3.84
C SER A 327 26.17 -15.11 3.76
N ASP A 328 25.08 -15.63 4.30
CA ASP A 328 24.71 -17.05 4.23
C ASP A 328 23.97 -17.45 2.93
N GLY A 329 23.68 -16.47 2.06
CA GLY A 329 22.98 -16.64 0.79
C GLY A 329 21.46 -16.51 0.86
N SER A 330 20.88 -16.24 2.04
CA SER A 330 19.45 -15.96 2.16
C SER A 330 19.09 -14.58 1.59
N VAL A 331 17.98 -14.50 0.85
CA VAL A 331 17.45 -13.25 0.32
C VAL A 331 16.43 -12.71 1.32
N VAL A 332 16.72 -11.56 1.92
CA VAL A 332 15.88 -10.91 2.93
C VAL A 332 14.95 -9.85 2.33
N PHE A 333 15.27 -9.38 1.13
CA PHE A 333 14.36 -8.59 0.30
C PHE A 333 14.60 -8.89 -1.17
N PRO A 334 13.56 -9.22 -1.95
CA PRO A 334 13.71 -9.53 -3.38
C PRO A 334 14.17 -8.30 -4.17
N GLY A 335 14.94 -8.53 -5.23
CA GLY A 335 15.38 -7.46 -6.12
C GLY A 335 14.25 -6.91 -6.98
N THR A 336 14.51 -5.81 -7.66
CA THR A 336 13.57 -5.25 -8.64
C THR A 336 13.48 -6.16 -9.87
N GLY A 337 12.39 -6.10 -10.62
CA GLY A 337 12.22 -6.91 -11.82
C GLY A 337 12.87 -6.35 -13.09
N PHE A 338 12.90 -7.17 -14.14
CA PHE A 338 13.39 -6.79 -15.46
C PHE A 338 12.39 -5.86 -16.16
N GLY A 339 12.84 -4.69 -16.63
CA GLY A 339 11.97 -3.65 -17.19
C GLY A 339 11.84 -2.41 -16.29
N SER A 340 12.20 -2.55 -15.01
CA SER A 340 12.10 -1.51 -13.98
C SER A 340 13.30 -0.55 -13.96
N GLU A 341 14.32 -0.81 -14.76
CA GLU A 341 15.64 -0.18 -14.69
C GLU A 341 15.59 1.36 -14.74
N PRO A 342 14.72 2.02 -15.54
CA PRO A 342 14.63 3.46 -15.53
C PRO A 342 14.27 4.06 -14.16
N ALA A 343 13.51 3.34 -13.33
CA ALA A 343 13.17 3.79 -11.97
C ALA A 343 14.38 3.82 -11.04
N TRP A 344 15.42 3.02 -11.31
CA TRP A 344 16.65 3.02 -10.52
C TRP A 344 17.34 4.39 -10.52
N ALA A 345 17.15 5.19 -11.58
CA ALA A 345 17.69 6.54 -11.66
C ALA A 345 17.26 7.43 -10.46
N ALA A 346 16.09 7.17 -9.86
CA ALA A 346 15.62 7.90 -8.69
C ALA A 346 16.61 7.85 -7.53
N TYR A 347 17.20 6.67 -7.24
CA TYR A 347 18.16 6.45 -6.16
C TYR A 347 19.49 7.18 -6.36
N SER A 348 19.78 7.63 -7.59
CA SER A 348 20.95 8.47 -7.89
C SER A 348 20.69 9.96 -7.69
N THR A 349 19.50 10.35 -7.24
CA THR A 349 19.12 11.74 -7.00
C THR A 349 19.11 12.07 -5.51
N PRO A 350 19.36 13.34 -5.13
CA PRO A 350 19.24 13.76 -3.72
C PRO A 350 17.80 13.78 -3.20
N PHE A 351 16.78 13.60 -4.07
CA PHE A 351 15.37 13.68 -3.70
C PHE A 351 14.78 12.34 -3.23
N PHE A 352 15.38 11.23 -3.64
CA PHE A 352 14.89 9.88 -3.34
C PHE A 352 15.94 9.10 -2.54
N GLN A 353 16.06 9.46 -1.26
CA GLN A 353 17.05 8.93 -0.33
C GLN A 353 16.38 8.27 0.90
N ILE A 354 15.20 7.65 0.73
CA ILE A 354 14.41 7.07 1.84
C ILE A 354 15.29 6.18 2.73
N GLY A 355 15.88 5.12 2.17
CA GLY A 355 16.69 4.18 2.95
C GLY A 355 17.95 4.81 3.55
N THR A 356 18.71 5.58 2.76
CA THR A 356 19.91 6.27 3.26
C THR A 356 19.58 7.24 4.38
N SER A 357 18.52 8.03 4.25
CA SER A 357 18.08 8.97 5.27
C SER A 357 17.53 8.25 6.50
N TYR A 358 16.85 7.12 6.32
CA TYR A 358 16.36 6.31 7.43
C TYR A 358 17.51 5.74 8.26
N LEU A 359 18.48 5.11 7.59
CA LEU A 359 19.64 4.53 8.25
C LEU A 359 20.42 5.62 9.02
N ARG A 360 20.65 6.79 8.41
CA ARG A 360 21.32 7.92 9.07
C ARG A 360 20.60 8.41 10.31
N ASN A 361 19.31 8.73 10.19
CA ASN A 361 18.63 9.55 11.20
C ASN A 361 17.84 8.72 12.23
N VAL A 362 17.53 7.46 11.93
CA VAL A 362 16.78 6.57 12.82
C VAL A 362 17.67 5.42 13.33
N VAL A 363 18.40 4.72 12.46
CA VAL A 363 19.13 3.50 12.83
C VAL A 363 20.49 3.78 13.47
N PHE A 364 21.27 4.66 12.85
CA PHE A 364 22.61 5.02 13.31
C PHE A 364 22.61 6.26 14.20
N GLU A 365 21.59 7.11 14.08
CA GLU A 365 21.56 8.47 14.65
C GLU A 365 22.83 9.28 14.31
N ASP A 366 23.35 9.04 13.10
CA ASP A 366 24.54 9.66 12.54
C ASP A 366 24.20 10.20 11.13
N PRO A 367 23.89 11.51 11.01
CA PRO A 367 23.60 12.15 9.73
C PRO A 367 24.72 12.04 8.69
N ASP A 368 25.95 11.79 9.12
CA ASP A 368 27.15 11.71 8.27
C ASP A 368 27.50 10.27 7.88
N TRP A 369 26.72 9.26 8.30
CA TRP A 369 26.97 7.85 7.95
C TRP A 369 27.07 7.66 6.43
N ASP A 370 28.10 6.93 5.99
CA ASP A 370 28.40 6.72 4.58
C ASP A 370 27.70 5.45 4.05
N PRO A 371 26.72 5.56 3.13
CA PRO A 371 26.03 4.41 2.55
C PRO A 371 26.95 3.44 1.79
N ALA A 372 28.14 3.86 1.37
CA ALA A 372 29.12 2.96 0.75
C ALA A 372 29.61 1.88 1.74
N THR A 373 29.57 2.19 3.04
CA THR A 373 30.03 1.33 4.13
C THR A 373 29.02 0.28 4.58
N LEU A 374 27.82 0.25 3.97
CA LEU A 374 26.75 -0.72 4.29
C LEU A 374 27.28 -2.16 4.37
N ASP A 375 27.08 -2.76 5.54
CA ASP A 375 27.24 -4.19 5.85
C ASP A 375 25.85 -4.78 6.02
N VAL A 376 25.39 -5.57 5.04
CA VAL A 376 24.00 -6.03 4.99
C VAL A 376 23.60 -6.82 6.23
N ASP A 377 24.44 -7.74 6.68
CA ASP A 377 24.15 -8.60 7.83
C ASP A 377 24.08 -7.79 9.13
N ALA A 378 25.09 -6.95 9.38
CA ALA A 378 25.17 -6.17 10.61
C ALA A 378 24.13 -5.04 10.66
N ASP A 379 23.94 -4.33 9.54
CA ASP A 379 23.07 -3.17 9.48
C ASP A 379 21.59 -3.57 9.44
N LEU A 380 21.25 -4.74 8.86
CA LEU A 380 19.90 -5.29 8.98
C LEU A 380 19.59 -5.66 10.42
N ALA A 381 20.49 -6.38 11.10
CA ALA A 381 20.29 -6.76 12.50
C ALA A 381 20.09 -5.53 13.39
N ARG A 382 20.88 -4.49 13.17
CA ARG A 382 20.71 -3.21 13.87
C ARG A 382 19.38 -2.53 13.55
N THR A 383 18.98 -2.51 12.28
CA THR A 383 17.71 -1.91 11.85
C THR A 383 16.54 -2.62 12.54
N ILE A 384 16.54 -3.95 12.59
CA ILE A 384 15.53 -4.75 13.29
C ILE A 384 15.51 -4.44 14.79
N GLU A 385 16.67 -4.30 15.44
CA GLU A 385 16.77 -3.98 16.87
C GLU A 385 16.19 -2.60 17.21
N VAL A 386 16.47 -1.59 16.37
CA VAL A 386 15.96 -0.23 16.53
C VAL A 386 14.46 -0.17 16.24
N GLU A 387 14.01 -0.80 15.16
CA GLU A 387 12.62 -0.72 14.70
C GLU A 387 11.65 -1.53 15.55
N GLN A 388 12.07 -2.71 16.02
CA GLN A 388 11.21 -3.65 16.74
C GLN A 388 9.88 -3.94 16.01
N GLY A 389 9.87 -3.87 14.67
CA GLY A 389 8.67 -4.06 13.85
C GLY A 389 7.64 -2.93 13.95
N ALA A 390 7.99 -1.75 14.47
CA ALA A 390 7.05 -0.65 14.65
C ALA A 390 6.48 -0.14 13.31
N THR A 391 7.31 -0.11 12.26
CA THR A 391 6.92 0.35 10.92
C THR A 391 6.45 -0.77 10.00
N ALA A 392 6.98 -1.98 10.18
CA ALA A 392 6.71 -3.13 9.33
C ALA A 392 5.24 -3.58 9.42
N ALA A 393 4.68 -3.97 8.29
CA ALA A 393 3.32 -4.49 8.15
C ALA A 393 3.36 -5.93 7.61
N MET A 394 4.12 -6.80 8.27
CA MET A 394 4.43 -8.16 7.81
C MET A 394 3.72 -9.26 8.61
N ASP A 395 2.76 -8.93 9.49
CA ASP A 395 1.95 -9.95 10.17
C ASP A 395 0.99 -10.62 9.16
N PRO A 396 1.12 -11.94 8.89
CA PRO A 396 0.25 -12.65 7.96
C PRO A 396 -1.09 -13.05 8.56
N ASP A 397 -1.28 -12.95 9.88
CA ASP A 397 -2.56 -13.31 10.51
C ASP A 397 -3.54 -12.14 10.47
N LEU A 398 -4.34 -12.08 9.40
CA LEU A 398 -5.44 -11.12 9.23
C LEU A 398 -6.79 -11.69 9.69
N SER A 399 -6.80 -12.73 10.54
CA SER A 399 -8.04 -13.41 10.94
C SER A 399 -9.02 -12.48 11.66
N ALA A 400 -8.51 -11.55 12.49
CA ALA A 400 -9.37 -10.58 13.17
C ALA A 400 -10.05 -9.60 12.18
N PHE A 401 -9.29 -9.11 11.20
CA PHE A 401 -9.82 -8.24 10.14
C PHE A 401 -10.87 -8.97 9.29
N ALA A 402 -10.58 -10.20 8.86
CA ALA A 402 -11.53 -11.01 8.10
C ALA A 402 -12.79 -11.37 8.92
N ALA A 403 -12.64 -11.68 10.21
CA ALA A 403 -13.76 -11.98 11.11
C ALA A 403 -14.70 -10.79 11.33
N ASN A 404 -14.19 -9.56 11.22
CA ASN A 404 -14.98 -8.33 11.24
C ASN A 404 -15.68 -8.04 9.89
N GLY A 405 -15.52 -8.92 8.90
CA GLY A 405 -16.06 -8.75 7.54
C GLY A 405 -15.15 -7.96 6.60
N GLY A 406 -13.91 -7.65 7.05
CA GLY A 406 -12.95 -6.86 6.31
C GLY A 406 -12.59 -7.45 4.94
N LYS A 407 -12.48 -6.58 3.93
CA LYS A 407 -12.04 -6.89 2.56
C LYS A 407 -10.71 -6.22 2.25
N LEU A 408 -9.70 -6.99 1.86
CA LEU A 408 -8.39 -6.49 1.47
C LEU A 408 -8.16 -6.76 -0.02
N LEU A 409 -7.99 -5.68 -0.79
CA LEU A 409 -7.54 -5.73 -2.17
C LEU A 409 -6.08 -5.29 -2.20
N LEU A 410 -5.19 -6.25 -2.41
CA LEU A 410 -3.79 -6.02 -2.73
C LEU A 410 -3.63 -5.83 -4.23
N TYR A 411 -2.77 -4.89 -4.63
CA TYR A 411 -2.30 -4.86 -6.01
C TYR A 411 -0.81 -4.51 -6.11
N HIS A 412 -0.16 -5.01 -7.14
CA HIS A 412 1.23 -4.69 -7.46
C HIS A 412 1.48 -4.84 -8.96
N ASP A 413 2.57 -4.29 -9.47
CA ASP A 413 3.02 -4.63 -10.82
C ASP A 413 3.28 -6.14 -10.95
N HIS A 414 3.03 -6.74 -12.12
CA HIS A 414 3.28 -8.17 -12.33
C HIS A 414 4.79 -8.45 -12.52
N GLY A 415 5.60 -8.09 -11.52
CA GLY A 415 6.96 -8.58 -11.37
C GLY A 415 8.10 -7.72 -11.90
N LEU A 416 7.86 -6.64 -12.66
CA LEU A 416 8.84 -6.20 -13.67
C LEU A 416 9.02 -4.70 -13.89
N ALA A 417 8.02 -3.86 -13.66
CA ALA A 417 8.05 -2.43 -13.97
C ALA A 417 8.13 -1.52 -12.73
N ASP A 418 7.83 -2.01 -11.52
CA ASP A 418 8.09 -1.30 -10.27
C ASP A 418 9.54 -1.48 -9.82
N GLY A 419 10.34 -0.43 -10.02
CA GLY A 419 11.74 -0.40 -9.59
C GLY A 419 11.96 0.28 -8.25
N ILE A 420 10.89 0.60 -7.51
CA ILE A 420 10.94 1.26 -6.21
C ILE A 420 10.67 0.26 -5.08
N ILE A 421 9.63 -0.57 -5.24
CA ILE A 421 9.29 -1.67 -4.33
C ILE A 421 9.14 -2.91 -5.19
N SER A 422 9.85 -3.99 -4.83
CA SER A 422 9.80 -5.23 -5.60
C SER A 422 8.43 -5.90 -5.46
N TYR A 423 7.83 -6.30 -6.57
CA TYR A 423 6.67 -7.20 -6.60
C TYR A 423 6.83 -8.42 -5.70
N GLY A 424 8.03 -9.03 -5.71
CA GLY A 424 8.31 -10.24 -4.94
C GLY A 424 8.07 -10.03 -3.44
N ASN A 425 8.16 -8.80 -2.93
CA ASN A 425 7.86 -8.49 -1.54
C ASN A 425 6.35 -8.66 -1.23
N THR A 426 5.48 -8.23 -2.14
CA THR A 426 4.02 -8.38 -1.96
C THR A 426 3.58 -9.81 -2.20
N MET A 427 4.20 -10.49 -3.18
CA MET A 427 4.01 -11.92 -3.40
C MET A 427 4.36 -12.73 -2.15
N ASN A 428 5.55 -12.53 -1.57
CA ASN A 428 5.97 -13.22 -0.35
C ASN A 428 5.02 -12.97 0.84
N TYR A 429 4.47 -11.75 0.96
CA TYR A 429 3.48 -11.44 2.00
C TYR A 429 2.13 -12.13 1.76
N TYR A 430 1.65 -12.15 0.51
CA TYR A 430 0.41 -12.84 0.19
C TYR A 430 0.53 -14.36 0.37
N GLU A 431 1.66 -14.94 -0.01
CA GLU A 431 1.94 -16.36 0.23
C GLU A 431 2.01 -16.69 1.72
N SER A 432 2.60 -15.84 2.56
CA SER A 432 2.63 -16.08 4.01
C SER A 432 1.23 -15.99 4.65
N ILE A 433 0.33 -15.15 4.11
CA ILE A 433 -1.09 -15.14 4.48
C ILE A 433 -1.73 -16.49 4.13
N LEU A 434 -1.53 -17.00 2.91
CA LEU A 434 -2.06 -18.28 2.46
C LEU A 434 -1.56 -19.46 3.30
N GLU A 435 -0.32 -19.39 3.79
CA GLU A 435 0.27 -20.40 4.68
C GLU A 435 -0.26 -20.32 6.12
N THR A 436 -0.67 -19.13 6.57
CA THR A 436 -1.06 -18.86 7.97
C THR A 436 -2.56 -19.00 8.21
N MET A 437 -3.38 -18.53 7.27
CA MET A 437 -4.83 -18.43 7.42
C MET A 437 -5.57 -19.56 6.69
N ASP A 438 -6.79 -19.87 7.15
CA ASP A 438 -7.65 -20.83 6.47
C ASP A 438 -8.00 -20.36 5.05
N ALA A 439 -7.84 -21.23 4.05
CA ALA A 439 -8.04 -20.89 2.64
C ALA A 439 -9.42 -20.26 2.36
N SER A 440 -10.49 -20.73 3.01
CA SER A 440 -11.83 -20.15 2.86
C SER A 440 -11.95 -18.74 3.44
N THR A 441 -11.20 -18.44 4.50
CA THR A 441 -11.14 -17.09 5.09
C THR A 441 -10.43 -16.14 4.15
N VAL A 442 -9.27 -16.57 3.60
CA VAL A 442 -8.54 -15.79 2.60
C VAL A 442 -9.42 -15.55 1.37
N GLU A 443 -10.03 -16.59 0.83
CA GLU A 443 -10.88 -16.50 -0.37
C GLU A 443 -12.03 -15.50 -0.23
N GLY A 444 -12.63 -15.39 0.97
CA GLY A 444 -13.74 -14.50 1.24
C GLY A 444 -13.35 -13.05 1.56
N SER A 445 -12.09 -12.78 1.89
CA SER A 445 -11.66 -11.49 2.46
C SER A 445 -10.43 -10.87 1.80
N ILE A 446 -9.64 -11.60 1.01
CA ILE A 446 -8.39 -11.10 0.47
C ILE A 446 -8.30 -11.46 -1.02
N GLN A 447 -7.99 -10.46 -1.84
CA GLN A 447 -7.69 -10.61 -3.26
C GLN A 447 -6.37 -9.91 -3.58
N PHE A 448 -5.50 -10.57 -4.34
CA PHE A 448 -4.26 -9.97 -4.82
C PHE A 448 -4.27 -9.91 -6.34
N PHE A 449 -4.22 -8.70 -6.89
CA PHE A 449 -4.18 -8.43 -8.32
C PHE A 449 -2.77 -8.08 -8.79
N THR A 450 -2.38 -8.61 -9.94
CA THR A 450 -1.09 -8.33 -10.58
C THR A 450 -1.32 -7.55 -11.87
N VAL A 451 -0.58 -6.46 -12.06
CA VAL A 451 -0.79 -5.51 -13.18
C VAL A 451 0.46 -5.47 -14.06
N PRO A 452 0.50 -6.23 -15.18
CA PRO A 452 1.63 -6.24 -16.09
C PRO A 452 2.00 -4.86 -16.62
N GLY A 453 3.30 -4.54 -16.60
CA GLY A 453 3.84 -3.28 -17.11
C GLY A 453 3.50 -2.02 -16.29
N MET A 454 2.81 -2.14 -15.16
CA MET A 454 2.51 -1.01 -14.29
C MET A 454 3.78 -0.53 -13.56
N GLY A 455 4.08 0.76 -13.61
CA GLY A 455 5.16 1.35 -12.81
C GLY A 455 4.80 1.42 -11.31
N HIS A 456 5.62 2.12 -10.51
CA HIS A 456 5.29 2.31 -9.09
C HIS A 456 3.95 3.02 -8.90
N CYS A 457 2.96 2.29 -8.36
CA CYS A 457 1.55 2.68 -8.14
C CYS A 457 0.68 3.00 -9.38
N SER A 458 1.27 3.32 -10.53
CA SER A 458 0.54 3.69 -11.76
C SER A 458 1.54 3.98 -12.89
N GLY A 459 1.04 4.16 -14.12
CA GLY A 459 1.87 4.47 -15.28
C GLY A 459 2.67 3.24 -15.70
N GLY A 460 3.87 3.46 -16.24
CA GLY A 460 4.70 2.38 -16.80
C GLY A 460 4.36 2.08 -18.26
N ASP A 461 4.78 0.93 -18.74
CA ASP A 461 4.61 0.52 -20.14
C ASP A 461 3.26 -0.17 -20.38
N GLY A 462 2.60 -0.66 -19.34
CA GLY A 462 1.33 -1.39 -19.42
C GLY A 462 0.07 -0.54 -19.29
N ALA A 463 -1.09 -1.22 -19.34
CA ALA A 463 -2.36 -0.67 -18.92
C ALA A 463 -2.42 -0.66 -17.38
N SER A 464 -2.52 0.54 -16.79
CA SER A 464 -2.40 0.73 -15.33
C SER A 464 -3.51 1.60 -14.73
N GLU A 465 -4.42 2.12 -15.57
CA GLU A 465 -5.58 2.88 -15.12
C GLU A 465 -6.70 1.90 -14.77
N ILE A 466 -6.92 1.67 -13.48
CA ILE A 466 -7.87 0.69 -12.95
C ILE A 466 -8.76 1.39 -11.92
N ASP A 467 -10.07 1.12 -11.98
CA ASP A 467 -11.03 1.64 -11.00
C ASP A 467 -11.08 0.74 -9.76
N TRP A 468 -10.07 0.87 -8.91
CA TRP A 468 -9.97 0.12 -7.66
C TRP A 468 -11.08 0.45 -6.66
N LEU A 469 -11.61 1.68 -6.71
CA LEU A 469 -12.65 2.11 -5.78
C LEU A 469 -13.96 1.41 -6.09
N THR A 470 -14.38 1.36 -7.36
CA THR A 470 -15.60 0.63 -7.74
C THR A 470 -15.48 -0.86 -7.44
N ALA A 471 -14.32 -1.48 -7.72
CA ALA A 471 -14.10 -2.88 -7.37
C ALA A 471 -14.26 -3.17 -5.86
N MET A 472 -13.80 -2.24 -5.02
CA MET A 472 -13.90 -2.34 -3.56
C MET A 472 -15.32 -2.05 -3.05
N GLU A 473 -15.97 -1.02 -3.60
CA GLU A 473 -17.38 -0.66 -3.33
C GLU A 473 -18.29 -1.87 -3.63
N ASP A 474 -18.20 -2.40 -4.84
CA ASP A 474 -19.00 -3.56 -5.29
C ASP A 474 -18.78 -4.77 -4.39
N TRP A 475 -17.54 -5.05 -3.96
CA TRP A 475 -17.24 -6.17 -3.08
C TRP A 475 -17.87 -6.01 -1.69
N VAL A 476 -17.85 -4.81 -1.12
CA VAL A 476 -18.46 -4.52 0.18
C VAL A 476 -19.98 -4.58 0.10
N GLU A 477 -20.57 -4.06 -0.98
CA GLU A 477 -22.03 -3.97 -1.14
C GLU A 477 -22.69 -5.30 -1.50
N THR A 478 -22.08 -6.07 -2.41
CA THR A 478 -22.65 -7.32 -2.92
C THR A 478 -22.16 -8.56 -2.17
N GLY A 479 -20.99 -8.46 -1.53
CA GLY A 479 -20.27 -9.61 -0.99
C GLY A 479 -19.59 -10.48 -2.05
N GLU A 480 -19.70 -10.13 -3.34
CA GLU A 480 -19.06 -10.84 -4.44
C GLU A 480 -17.63 -10.31 -4.62
N LYS A 481 -16.64 -11.19 -4.47
CA LYS A 481 -15.24 -10.84 -4.66
C LYS A 481 -14.98 -10.54 -6.15
N PRO A 482 -14.17 -9.53 -6.49
CA PRO A 482 -13.75 -9.33 -7.86
C PRO A 482 -12.82 -10.48 -8.29
N GLU A 483 -13.16 -11.16 -9.38
CA GLU A 483 -12.30 -12.24 -9.95
C GLU A 483 -11.33 -11.71 -11.00
N GLN A 484 -11.72 -10.64 -11.68
CA GLN A 484 -10.98 -9.99 -12.76
C GLN A 484 -11.38 -8.52 -12.84
N LEU A 485 -10.43 -7.66 -13.15
CA LEU A 485 -10.68 -6.24 -13.44
C LEU A 485 -10.19 -5.90 -14.86
N VAL A 486 -10.45 -4.68 -15.31
CA VAL A 486 -9.96 -4.16 -16.59
C VAL A 486 -9.08 -2.96 -16.33
N ALA A 487 -7.85 -3.00 -16.85
CA ALA A 487 -6.94 -1.87 -16.88
C ALA A 487 -7.00 -1.18 -18.24
N THR A 488 -6.84 0.14 -18.23
CA THR A 488 -6.72 0.96 -19.43
C THR A 488 -5.32 1.58 -19.53
N LYS A 489 -4.82 1.70 -20.76
CA LYS A 489 -3.73 2.62 -21.11
C LYS A 489 -4.31 3.74 -21.96
N SER A 490 -4.38 4.95 -21.43
CA SER A 490 -4.84 6.11 -22.20
C SER A 490 -3.78 6.60 -23.19
N GLY A 491 -4.20 7.17 -24.33
CA GLY A 491 -3.30 7.77 -25.33
C GLY A 491 -3.69 7.44 -26.78
N GLU A 492 -2.89 7.92 -27.74
CA GLU A 492 -3.14 7.70 -29.19
C GLU A 492 -3.14 6.22 -29.60
N THR A 493 -2.41 5.38 -28.86
CA THR A 493 -2.34 3.92 -29.03
C THR A 493 -2.99 3.21 -27.84
N GLY A 494 -4.05 3.78 -27.28
CA GLY A 494 -4.67 3.26 -26.06
C GLY A 494 -5.26 1.86 -26.26
N TYR A 495 -5.20 1.06 -25.19
CA TYR A 495 -5.69 -0.33 -25.18
C TYR A 495 -6.17 -0.72 -23.78
N THR A 496 -6.84 -1.86 -23.69
CA THR A 496 -7.25 -2.46 -22.42
C THR A 496 -6.63 -3.84 -22.22
N ARG A 497 -6.41 -4.21 -20.96
CA ARG A 497 -5.99 -5.56 -20.55
C ARG A 497 -6.80 -6.03 -19.37
N PRO A 498 -7.10 -7.34 -19.25
CA PRO A 498 -7.60 -7.87 -17.99
C PRO A 498 -6.52 -7.76 -16.92
N VAL A 499 -6.94 -7.60 -15.67
CA VAL A 499 -6.08 -7.67 -14.49
C VAL A 499 -6.47 -8.93 -13.75
N CYS A 500 -5.52 -9.85 -13.64
CA CYS A 500 -5.74 -11.16 -13.08
C CYS A 500 -5.43 -11.20 -11.59
N THR A 501 -6.12 -12.10 -10.89
CA THR A 501 -5.80 -12.44 -9.51
C THR A 501 -4.61 -13.40 -9.47
N TYR A 502 -3.66 -13.17 -8.57
CA TYR A 502 -2.52 -14.05 -8.35
C TYR A 502 -3.00 -15.47 -7.98
N PRO A 503 -2.40 -16.54 -8.56
CA PRO A 503 -1.20 -16.55 -9.39
C PRO A 503 -1.45 -16.51 -10.91
N ASN A 504 -2.64 -16.16 -11.38
CA ASN A 504 -2.95 -16.19 -12.80
C ASN A 504 -2.22 -15.07 -13.57
N ILE A 505 -1.81 -15.38 -14.80
CA ILE A 505 -1.18 -14.48 -15.77
C ILE A 505 -2.17 -14.10 -16.88
N VAL A 506 -1.95 -12.94 -17.48
CA VAL A 506 -2.72 -12.48 -18.64
C VAL A 506 -2.14 -13.13 -19.90
N THR A 507 -2.94 -13.89 -20.63
CA THR A 507 -2.52 -14.57 -21.87
C THR A 507 -3.37 -14.11 -23.04
N TYR A 508 -2.73 -13.79 -24.18
CA TYR A 508 -3.46 -13.47 -25.40
C TYR A 508 -4.03 -14.76 -26.01
N SER A 509 -5.30 -14.74 -26.41
CA SER A 509 -5.96 -15.92 -26.98
C SER A 509 -5.42 -16.35 -28.35
N GLY A 510 -4.62 -15.51 -29.01
CA GLY A 510 -4.07 -15.74 -30.34
C GLY A 510 -5.01 -15.35 -31.48
N GLU A 511 -6.25 -14.96 -31.17
CA GLU A 511 -7.24 -14.48 -32.14
C GLU A 511 -7.91 -13.19 -31.63
N GLY A 512 -8.22 -12.25 -32.52
CA GLY A 512 -8.91 -11.00 -32.18
C GLY A 512 -8.05 -9.75 -32.29
N ASP A 513 -8.51 -8.67 -31.66
CA ASP A 513 -7.80 -7.38 -31.58
C ASP A 513 -6.92 -7.37 -30.32
N GLU A 514 -5.61 -7.24 -30.51
CA GLU A 514 -4.62 -7.17 -29.43
C GLU A 514 -4.79 -5.93 -28.54
N THR A 515 -5.66 -4.99 -28.88
CA THR A 515 -5.94 -3.80 -28.05
C THR A 515 -7.17 -3.95 -27.14
N ASP A 516 -7.92 -5.05 -27.26
CA ASP A 516 -9.16 -5.29 -26.51
C ASP A 516 -8.98 -6.41 -25.47
N ALA A 517 -9.20 -6.07 -24.19
CA ALA A 517 -9.15 -6.98 -23.06
C ALA A 517 -10.02 -8.25 -23.23
N ALA A 518 -11.08 -8.20 -24.04
CA ALA A 518 -11.95 -9.35 -24.29
C ALA A 518 -11.26 -10.51 -25.03
N ASN A 519 -10.12 -10.26 -25.68
CA ASN A 519 -9.35 -11.27 -26.43
C ASN A 519 -8.21 -11.89 -25.60
N PHE A 520 -8.21 -11.64 -24.29
CA PHE A 520 -7.24 -12.17 -23.33
C PHE A 520 -7.94 -13.00 -22.24
N THR A 521 -7.22 -13.95 -21.67
CA THR A 521 -7.68 -14.81 -20.58
C THR A 521 -6.74 -14.73 -19.38
N CYS A 522 -7.29 -14.93 -18.19
CA CYS A 522 -6.50 -15.17 -16.98
C CYS A 522 -6.28 -16.67 -16.82
N GLU A 523 -5.04 -17.11 -16.94
CA GLU A 523 -4.66 -18.53 -16.90
C GLU A 523 -3.59 -18.76 -15.85
N ALA A 524 -3.50 -19.99 -15.32
CA ALA A 524 -2.38 -20.34 -14.47
C ALA A 524 -1.08 -20.35 -15.31
N PRO A 525 0.08 -20.01 -14.71
CA PRO A 525 1.38 -20.00 -15.40
C PRO A 525 1.77 -21.34 -16.04
#